data_AF-A0A507D9E7-F1
#
_entry.id   AF-A0A507D9E7-F1
#
_cell.length_a   1.000
_cell.length_b   1.000
_cell.length_c   1.000
_cell.angle_alpha   90.00
_cell.angle_beta   90.00
_cell.angle_gamma   90.00
#
_symmetry.space_group_name_H-M   'P 1'
#
loop_
_entity.id
_entity.type
_entity.pdbx_description
1 polymer ?
#
loop_
_entity_poly.entity_id
_entity_poly.type
_entity_poly.pdbx_seq_one_letter_code
_entity_poly.pdbx_strand_id
1 'polypeptide(L)'
;MIQNLCNRAGGANGPRSRKSRVVAALEVHPDPKSLISSTIQQLRVKVIPTGSPYTLEQLMGPANRDSMLDIQIRFTRAYHACVFNKLRSLLTEVQNHIIGNGRKQIIIRELEEALSEHCNLSAQCEKFLHNRSCVRLLEFGGSDDPQCAFLDQLDKNVNRIADVQMELEVHTPSAI
;
A
#
# COMPACT_ATOMS: atom_id res chain seq x y z
N MET A 1 16.71 -45.78 -37.79
CA MET A 1 15.48 -45.00 -38.06
C MET A 1 14.52 -45.25 -36.92
N ILE A 2 14.40 -44.32 -35.99
CA ILE A 2 13.34 -44.33 -34.97
C ILE A 2 12.47 -43.12 -35.27
N GLN A 3 11.21 -43.36 -35.63
CA GLN A 3 10.23 -42.34 -35.96
C GLN A 3 9.82 -41.58 -34.70
N ASN A 4 10.02 -40.27 -34.73
CA ASN A 4 9.54 -39.31 -33.74
C ASN A 4 8.00 -39.31 -33.73
N LEU A 5 7.43 -39.92 -32.69
CA LEU A 5 6.07 -39.66 -32.24
C LEU A 5 6.14 -38.65 -31.10
N CYS A 6 5.83 -37.39 -31.38
CA CYS A 6 5.30 -36.44 -30.40
C CYS A 6 4.63 -35.29 -31.15
N ASN A 7 3.37 -35.51 -31.53
CA ASN A 7 2.42 -34.44 -31.82
C ASN A 7 1.26 -34.55 -30.84
N ARG A 8 0.84 -33.37 -30.33
CA ARG A 8 -0.34 -33.06 -29.48
C ARG A 8 -0.24 -33.52 -28.01
N ALA A 9 -0.72 -32.77 -27.02
CA ALA A 9 -1.70 -31.69 -27.00
C ALA A 9 -1.51 -30.84 -25.73
N GLY A 10 -1.97 -29.59 -25.78
CA GLY A 10 -2.13 -28.74 -24.60
C GLY A 10 -1.72 -27.30 -24.83
N GLY A 11 -2.56 -26.53 -25.51
CA GLY A 11 -2.54 -25.08 -25.37
C GLY A 11 -2.83 -24.76 -23.91
N ALA A 12 -1.77 -24.56 -23.12
CA ALA A 12 -1.87 -23.98 -21.81
C ALA A 12 -2.29 -22.52 -22.03
N ASN A 13 -3.60 -22.27 -22.02
CA ASN A 13 -4.12 -21.02 -21.51
C ASN A 13 -3.47 -20.85 -20.14
N GLY A 14 -2.42 -20.03 -20.08
CA GLY A 14 -1.83 -19.63 -18.81
C GLY A 14 -2.94 -19.17 -17.87
N PRO A 15 -2.74 -19.25 -16.55
CA PRO A 15 -3.73 -18.77 -15.60
C PRO A 15 -4.03 -17.32 -15.96
N ARG A 16 -5.21 -17.06 -16.57
CA ARG A 16 -5.72 -15.70 -16.70
C ARG A 16 -5.92 -15.26 -15.27
N SER A 17 -4.95 -14.50 -14.76
CA SER A 17 -5.02 -13.87 -13.45
C SER A 17 -6.42 -13.32 -13.30
N ARG A 18 -7.15 -13.80 -12.28
CA ARG A 18 -8.53 -13.37 -12.05
C ARG A 18 -8.49 -11.86 -11.89
N LYS A 19 -9.02 -11.17 -12.90
CA LYS A 19 -9.13 -9.73 -12.94
C LYS A 19 -9.91 -9.23 -11.74
N SER A 20 -9.37 -8.29 -10.99
CA SER A 20 -10.05 -7.71 -9.84
C SER A 20 -11.28 -6.93 -10.27
N ARG A 21 -12.23 -6.79 -9.34
CA ARG A 21 -13.45 -5.99 -9.55
C ARG A 21 -13.13 -4.54 -9.93
N VAL A 22 -12.04 -3.99 -9.40
CA VAL A 22 -11.58 -2.63 -9.69
C VAL A 22 -11.14 -2.53 -11.15
N VAL A 23 -10.24 -3.41 -11.59
CA VAL A 23 -9.77 -3.42 -12.99
C VAL A 23 -10.92 -3.73 -13.96
N ALA A 24 -11.87 -4.58 -13.56
CA ALA A 24 -13.10 -4.82 -14.33
C ALA A 24 -13.94 -3.54 -14.50
N ALA A 25 -14.14 -2.78 -13.43
CA ALA A 25 -14.87 -1.53 -13.48
C ALA A 25 -14.11 -0.47 -14.30
N LEU A 26 -12.79 -0.36 -14.16
CA LEU A 26 -11.95 0.61 -14.89
C LEU A 26 -12.00 0.44 -16.41
N GLU A 27 -12.28 -0.75 -16.93
CA GLU A 27 -12.41 -0.96 -18.37
C GLU A 27 -13.70 -0.37 -18.94
N VAL A 28 -14.81 -0.50 -18.22
CA VAL A 28 -16.16 -0.18 -18.73
C VAL A 28 -16.70 1.17 -18.24
N HIS A 29 -16.13 1.75 -17.18
CA HIS A 29 -16.66 2.97 -16.57
C HIS A 29 -16.62 4.17 -17.53
N PRO A 30 -17.66 5.01 -17.64
CA PRO A 30 -17.65 6.15 -18.55
C PRO A 30 -16.51 7.14 -18.24
N ASP A 31 -16.18 7.31 -16.97
CA ASP A 31 -15.07 8.16 -16.50
C ASP A 31 -14.07 7.36 -15.64
N PRO A 32 -13.01 6.79 -16.22
CA PRO A 32 -12.03 6.01 -15.47
C PRO A 32 -11.24 6.85 -14.47
N LYS A 33 -11.14 8.17 -14.67
CA LYS A 33 -10.40 9.08 -13.81
C LYS A 33 -11.11 9.21 -12.46
N SER A 34 -12.38 9.59 -12.44
CA SER A 34 -13.13 9.69 -11.17
C SER A 34 -13.21 8.36 -10.43
N LEU A 35 -13.34 7.24 -11.15
CA LEU A 35 -13.36 5.92 -10.55
C LEU A 35 -12.02 5.58 -9.87
N ILE A 36 -10.88 5.85 -10.51
CA ILE A 36 -9.58 5.58 -9.88
C ILE A 36 -9.33 6.52 -8.71
N SER A 37 -9.65 7.82 -8.82
CA SER A 37 -9.50 8.78 -7.71
C SER A 37 -10.37 8.37 -6.50
N SER A 38 -11.62 7.93 -6.72
CA SER A 38 -12.48 7.41 -5.66
C SER A 38 -11.92 6.12 -5.05
N THR A 39 -11.36 5.23 -5.87
CA THR A 39 -10.73 3.99 -5.41
C THR A 39 -9.52 4.26 -4.53
N ILE A 40 -8.66 5.21 -4.92
CA ILE A 40 -7.50 5.65 -4.12
C ILE A 40 -7.99 6.20 -2.77
N GLN A 41 -9.02 7.05 -2.77
CA GLN A 41 -9.57 7.61 -1.53
C GLN A 41 -10.15 6.54 -0.61
N GLN A 42 -10.89 5.57 -1.15
CA GLN A 42 -11.40 4.44 -0.36
C GLN A 42 -10.27 3.58 0.19
N LEU A 43 -9.21 3.35 -0.59
CA LEU A 43 -8.05 2.58 -0.16
C LEU A 43 -7.35 3.28 1.02
N ARG A 44 -7.15 4.60 0.95
CA ARG A 44 -6.60 5.40 2.07
C ARG A 44 -7.38 5.18 3.37
N VAL A 45 -8.70 5.29 3.32
CA VAL A 45 -9.56 5.08 4.49
C VAL A 45 -9.48 3.64 4.99
N LYS A 46 -9.54 2.65 4.08
CA LYS A 46 -9.55 1.22 4.44
C LYS A 46 -8.25 0.71 5.04
N VAL A 47 -7.13 1.38 4.79
CA VAL A 47 -5.83 1.01 5.37
C VAL A 47 -5.75 1.39 6.85
N ILE A 48 -6.56 2.34 7.31
CA ILE A 48 -6.58 2.74 8.72
C ILE A 48 -7.20 1.61 9.54
N PRO A 49 -6.49 1.06 10.53
CA PRO A 49 -7.03 0.03 11.42
C PRO A 49 -8.31 0.50 12.11
N THR A 50 -9.24 -0.43 12.33
CA THR A 50 -10.45 -0.15 13.11
C THR A 50 -10.04 0.18 14.55
N GLY A 51 -10.57 1.30 15.08
CA GLY A 51 -10.19 1.78 16.42
C GLY A 51 -8.87 2.56 16.46
N SER A 52 -8.26 2.87 15.31
CA SER A 52 -7.11 3.77 15.28
C SER A 52 -7.46 5.14 15.89
N PRO A 53 -6.57 5.72 16.73
CA PRO A 53 -6.77 7.06 17.28
C PRO A 53 -6.52 8.17 16.24
N TYR A 54 -6.04 7.82 15.04
CA TYR A 54 -5.65 8.78 14.00
C TYR A 54 -6.65 8.78 12.84
N THR A 55 -7.10 9.97 12.49
CA THR A 55 -7.97 10.20 11.32
C THR A 55 -7.15 10.28 10.03
N LEU A 56 -7.82 10.10 8.89
CA LEU A 56 -7.19 10.27 7.59
C LEU A 56 -6.55 11.66 7.44
N GLU A 57 -7.21 12.72 7.91
CA GLU A 57 -6.71 14.08 7.82
C GLU A 57 -5.41 14.26 8.62
N GLN A 58 -5.32 13.67 9.81
CA GLN A 58 -4.11 13.70 10.62
C GLN A 58 -2.96 12.93 9.97
N LEU A 59 -3.26 11.81 9.29
CA LEU A 59 -2.25 10.98 8.62
C LEU A 59 -1.79 11.60 7.29
N MET A 60 -2.64 12.34 6.59
CA MET A 60 -2.30 13.02 5.33
C MET A 60 -1.70 14.42 5.55
N GLY A 61 -1.81 14.95 6.78
CA GLY A 61 -1.23 16.23 7.14
C GLY A 61 0.30 16.24 7.15
N PRO A 62 0.93 17.42 7.18
CA PRO A 62 2.38 17.53 7.25
C PRO A 62 2.88 16.94 8.57
N ALA A 63 3.95 16.15 8.51
CA ALA A 63 4.60 15.66 9.71
C ALA A 63 5.27 16.82 10.46
N ASN A 64 4.93 17.00 11.73
CA ASN A 64 5.46 18.05 12.59
C ASN A 64 6.06 17.44 13.86
N ARG A 65 7.38 17.59 14.03
CA ARG A 65 8.12 17.03 15.16
C ARG A 65 7.72 17.65 16.50
N ASP A 66 7.36 18.92 16.51
CA ASP A 66 7.11 19.66 17.75
C ASP A 66 5.72 19.36 18.33
N SER A 67 4.82 18.80 17.50
CA SER A 67 3.45 18.47 17.89
C SER A 67 3.13 16.97 17.85
N MET A 68 3.95 16.14 17.19
CA MET A 68 3.70 14.70 17.05
C MET A 68 4.61 13.88 17.97
N LEU A 69 4.02 12.94 18.68
CA LEU A 69 4.76 11.93 19.44
C LEU A 69 5.48 10.97 18.48
N ASP A 70 6.62 10.42 18.91
CA ASP A 70 7.39 9.41 18.15
C ASP A 70 6.51 8.24 17.67
N ILE A 71 5.54 7.81 18.48
CA ILE A 71 4.61 6.74 18.14
C ILE A 71 3.71 7.12 16.96
N GLN A 72 3.23 8.36 16.93
CA GLN A 72 2.41 8.90 15.84
C GLN A 72 3.21 9.01 14.54
N ILE A 73 4.48 9.43 14.62
CA ILE A 73 5.38 9.50 13.46
C ILE A 73 5.63 8.08 12.88
N ARG A 74 5.87 7.10 13.75
CA ARG A 74 6.04 5.69 13.34
C ARG A 74 4.78 5.12 12.71
N PHE A 75 3.62 5.38 13.32
CA PHE A 75 2.33 4.96 12.79
C PHE A 75 2.06 5.58 11.42
N THR A 76 2.26 6.90 11.28
CA THR A 76 2.04 7.64 10.03
C THR A 76 2.95 7.09 8.91
N ARG A 77 4.22 6.83 9.20
CA ARG A 77 5.14 6.17 8.25
C ARG A 77 4.64 4.79 7.82
N ALA A 78 4.22 3.95 8.76
CA ALA A 78 3.71 2.61 8.46
C ALA A 78 2.42 2.67 7.61
N TYR A 79 1.53 3.62 7.91
CA TYR A 79 0.35 3.91 7.12
C TYR A 79 0.71 4.25 5.66
N HIS A 80 1.61 5.21 5.42
CA HIS A 80 1.98 5.58 4.05
C HIS A 80 2.66 4.43 3.30
N ALA A 81 3.49 3.63 3.96
CA ALA A 81 4.10 2.44 3.36
C ALA A 81 3.04 1.40 2.96
N CYS A 82 2.02 1.18 3.80
CA CYS A 82 0.93 0.26 3.50
C CYS A 82 0.08 0.75 2.31
N VAL A 83 -0.29 2.03 2.28
CA VAL A 83 -1.02 2.63 1.15
C VAL A 83 -0.20 2.53 -0.14
N PHE A 84 1.09 2.89 -0.09
CA PHE A 84 1.99 2.78 -1.25
C PHE A 84 2.01 1.37 -1.83
N ASN A 85 2.14 0.34 -0.98
CA ASN A 85 2.17 -1.04 -1.45
C ASN A 85 0.87 -1.45 -2.13
N LYS A 86 -0.29 -1.11 -1.54
CA LYS A 86 -1.59 -1.43 -2.16
C LYS A 86 -1.80 -0.69 -3.48
N LEU A 87 -1.38 0.58 -3.58
CA LEU A 87 -1.41 1.34 -4.83
C LEU A 87 -0.49 0.73 -5.89
N ARG A 88 0.69 0.28 -5.50
CA ARG A 88 1.64 -0.39 -6.39
C ARG A 88 1.08 -1.70 -6.93
N SER A 89 0.42 -2.51 -6.08
CA SER A 89 -0.28 -3.72 -6.53
C SER A 89 -1.36 -3.41 -7.55
N LEU A 90 -2.16 -2.36 -7.34
CA LEU A 90 -3.18 -1.93 -8.28
C LEU A 90 -2.58 -1.44 -9.61
N LEU A 91 -1.47 -0.70 -9.56
CA LEU A 91 -0.74 -0.27 -10.76
C LEU A 91 -0.25 -1.46 -11.58
N THR A 92 0.41 -2.44 -10.95
CA THR A 92 0.84 -3.67 -11.61
C THR A 92 -0.35 -4.40 -12.24
N GLU A 93 -1.49 -4.45 -11.54
CA GLU A 93 -2.70 -5.07 -12.07
C GLU A 93 -3.21 -4.35 -13.32
N VAL A 94 -3.32 -3.03 -13.28
CA VAL A 94 -3.71 -2.17 -14.43
C VAL A 94 -2.74 -2.34 -15.60
N GLN A 95 -1.44 -2.46 -15.33
CA GLN A 95 -0.42 -2.68 -16.34
C GLN A 95 -0.56 -4.04 -17.04
N ASN A 96 -0.95 -5.08 -16.31
CA ASN A 96 -1.08 -6.44 -16.83
C ASN A 96 -2.39 -6.72 -17.57
N HIS A 97 -3.39 -5.83 -17.47
CA HIS A 97 -4.69 -6.00 -18.14
C HIS A 97 -4.81 -5.15 -19.41
N ILE A 98 -5.63 -5.65 -20.35
CA ILE A 98 -5.89 -5.01 -21.65
C ILE A 98 -6.96 -3.93 -21.45
N ILE A 99 -6.52 -2.78 -20.96
CA ILE A 99 -7.32 -1.54 -20.90
C ILE A 99 -6.97 -0.72 -22.15
N GLY A 100 -7.95 -0.08 -22.79
CA GLY A 100 -7.71 0.81 -23.92
C GLY A 100 -6.63 1.86 -23.62
N ASN A 101 -5.67 2.04 -24.54
CA ASN A 101 -4.40 2.73 -24.26
C ASN A 101 -4.57 4.14 -23.66
N GLY A 102 -5.51 4.94 -24.16
CA GLY A 102 -5.79 6.28 -23.62
C GLY A 102 -6.35 6.26 -22.19
N ARG A 103 -7.23 5.31 -21.86
CA ARG A 103 -7.79 5.14 -20.51
C ARG A 103 -6.71 4.64 -19.55
N LYS A 104 -5.88 3.71 -20.01
CA LYS A 104 -4.77 3.13 -19.24
C LYS A 104 -3.78 4.20 -18.81
N GLN A 105 -3.39 5.12 -19.69
CA GLN A 105 -2.49 6.22 -19.37
C GLN A 105 -3.07 7.16 -18.30
N ILE A 106 -4.36 7.49 -18.39
CA ILE A 106 -5.03 8.32 -17.38
C ILE A 106 -4.98 7.64 -16.00
N ILE A 107 -5.32 6.35 -15.95
CA ILE A 107 -5.32 5.58 -14.69
C ILE A 107 -3.90 5.46 -14.12
N ILE A 108 -2.92 5.14 -14.95
CA ILE A 108 -1.51 5.01 -14.54
C ILE A 108 -1.01 6.32 -13.94
N ARG A 109 -1.27 7.45 -14.60
CA ARG A 109 -0.84 8.76 -14.11
C ARG A 109 -1.41 9.06 -12.72
N GLU A 110 -2.71 8.84 -12.50
CA GLU A 110 -3.34 9.07 -11.19
C GLU A 110 -2.74 8.16 -10.10
N LEU A 111 -2.41 6.91 -10.45
CA LEU A 111 -1.76 5.99 -9.51
C LEU A 111 -0.32 6.40 -9.21
N GLU A 112 0.44 6.86 -10.21
CA GLU A 112 1.81 7.35 -10.04
C GLU A 112 1.87 8.63 -9.20
N GLU A 113 0.92 9.55 -9.39
CA GLU A 113 0.77 10.75 -8.57
C GLU A 113 0.51 10.39 -7.09
N ALA A 114 -0.43 9.46 -6.83
CA ALA A 114 -0.71 9.00 -5.48
C ALA A 114 0.48 8.23 -4.85
N LEU A 115 1.19 7.40 -5.63
CA LEU A 115 2.40 6.72 -5.17
C LEU A 115 3.48 7.72 -4.76
N SER A 116 3.70 8.76 -5.57
CA SER A 116 4.66 9.83 -5.28
C SER A 116 4.30 10.59 -4.00
N GLU A 117 3.01 10.92 -3.81
CA GLU A 117 2.51 11.58 -2.59
C GLU A 117 2.82 10.76 -1.33
N HIS A 118 2.48 9.47 -1.32
CA HIS A 118 2.74 8.61 -0.16
C HIS A 118 4.24 8.33 0.07
N CYS A 119 5.05 8.30 -0.99
CA CYS A 119 6.51 8.23 -0.87
C CYS A 119 7.07 9.48 -0.17
N ASN A 120 6.64 10.66 -0.60
CA ASN A 120 7.07 11.94 -0.04
C ASN A 120 6.66 12.10 1.43
N LEU A 121 5.43 11.74 1.79
CA LEU A 121 4.95 11.81 3.18
C LEU A 121 5.68 10.82 4.09
N SER A 122 5.98 9.60 3.60
CA SER A 122 6.82 8.64 4.33
C SER A 122 8.23 9.19 4.56
N ALA A 123 8.86 9.79 3.54
CA ALA A 123 10.19 10.38 3.65
C ALA A 123 10.23 11.57 4.63
N GLN A 124 9.15 12.35 4.73
CA GLN A 124 9.03 13.40 5.75
C GLN A 124 9.05 12.82 7.17
N CYS A 125 8.35 11.70 7.41
CA CYS A 125 8.38 11.02 8.70
C CYS A 125 9.79 10.50 9.05
N GLU A 126 10.56 10.01 8.08
CA GLU A 126 11.92 9.49 8.31
C GLU A 126 12.91 10.55 8.80
N LYS A 127 12.76 11.79 8.35
CA LYS A 127 13.59 12.93 8.81
C LYS A 127 13.49 13.13 10.32
N PHE A 128 12.35 12.79 10.91
CA PHE A 128 12.10 12.96 12.35
C PHE A 128 12.54 11.75 13.19
N LEU A 129 12.71 10.58 12.56
CA LEU A 129 13.16 9.35 13.23
C LEU A 129 14.69 9.26 13.37
N HIS A 130 15.45 10.20 12.80
CA HIS A 130 16.92 10.18 12.71
C HIS A 130 17.69 10.36 14.03
N ASN A 131 17.04 10.33 15.20
CA ASN A 131 17.71 10.45 16.51
C ASN A 131 17.67 9.20 17.40
N ARG A 132 17.18 8.06 16.91
CA ARG A 132 17.43 6.76 17.55
C ARG A 132 17.64 5.68 16.50
N SER A 133 18.80 5.03 16.58
CA SER A 133 19.20 3.83 15.84
C SER A 133 18.08 2.79 15.76
N CYS A 134 17.27 2.82 14.69
CA CYS A 134 16.38 1.72 14.37
C CYS A 134 15.92 1.76 12.91
N VAL A 135 16.46 0.78 12.17
CA VAL A 135 15.81 0.05 11.09
C VAL A 135 15.84 0.69 9.69
N ARG A 136 16.96 0.42 9.00
CA ARG A 136 16.96 0.26 7.53
C ARG A 136 16.01 -0.88 7.19
N LEU A 137 14.87 -0.59 6.58
CA LEU A 137 13.95 -1.60 6.06
C LEU A 137 13.61 -1.38 4.58
N LEU A 138 14.45 -0.66 3.84
CA LEU A 138 14.20 -0.35 2.42
C LEU A 138 15.49 -0.36 1.59
N GLU A 139 16.35 -1.36 1.75
CA GLU A 139 17.31 -1.68 0.70
C GLU A 139 16.65 -2.68 -0.26
N PHE A 140 16.15 -2.14 -1.37
CA PHE A 140 15.59 -2.89 -2.49
C PHE A 140 16.70 -3.71 -3.16
N GLY A 141 16.54 -5.05 -3.19
CA GLY A 141 17.38 -5.91 -4.01
C GLY A 141 16.95 -7.36 -3.99
N GLY A 142 16.69 -7.92 -5.17
CA GLY A 142 16.70 -9.37 -5.40
C GLY A 142 15.34 -10.06 -5.42
N SER A 143 15.16 -10.89 -6.45
CA SER A 143 13.95 -11.63 -6.83
C SER A 143 13.52 -12.71 -5.84
N ASP A 144 12.29 -13.18 -6.06
CA ASP A 144 11.65 -14.43 -5.61
C ASP A 144 10.90 -14.36 -4.27
N ASP A 145 9.72 -13.76 -4.35
CA ASP A 145 8.58 -13.69 -3.42
C ASP A 145 8.82 -13.50 -1.89
N PRO A 146 9.37 -12.35 -1.44
CA PRO A 146 9.42 -11.94 -0.03
C PRO A 146 8.20 -11.08 0.41
N GLN A 147 7.24 -10.81 -0.49
CA GLN A 147 6.25 -9.76 -0.31
C GLN A 147 5.13 -10.12 0.68
N CYS A 148 4.78 -11.41 0.78
CA CYS A 148 3.76 -11.86 1.74
C CYS A 148 4.25 -11.76 3.19
N ALA A 149 5.53 -12.06 3.45
CA ALA A 149 6.12 -11.94 4.78
C ALA A 149 6.21 -10.47 5.24
N PHE A 150 6.49 -9.53 4.32
CA PHE A 150 6.56 -8.10 4.63
C PHE A 150 5.20 -7.50 4.96
N LEU A 151 4.14 -7.89 4.23
CA LEU A 151 2.77 -7.48 4.53
C LEU A 151 2.30 -8.04 5.87
N ASP A 152 2.56 -9.32 6.15
CA ASP A 152 2.26 -9.91 7.46
C ASP A 152 3.06 -9.27 8.59
N GLN A 153 4.34 -8.91 8.36
CA GLN A 153 5.17 -8.26 9.35
C GLN A 153 4.72 -6.82 9.61
N LEU A 154 4.31 -6.08 8.57
CA LEU A 154 3.75 -4.72 8.71
C LEU A 154 2.39 -4.75 9.41
N ASP A 155 1.51 -5.68 9.06
CA ASP A 155 0.21 -5.84 9.71
C ASP A 155 0.38 -6.22 11.19
N LYS A 156 1.29 -7.16 11.48
CA LYS A 156 1.68 -7.51 12.86
C LYS A 156 2.31 -6.34 13.61
N ASN A 157 3.11 -5.50 12.94
CA ASN A 157 3.74 -4.35 13.58
C ASN A 157 2.76 -3.20 13.81
N VAL A 158 1.83 -2.94 12.88
CA VAL A 158 0.77 -1.93 13.04
C VAL A 158 -0.20 -2.35 14.15
N ASN A 159 -0.61 -3.62 14.19
CA ASN A 159 -1.45 -4.16 15.27
C ASN A 159 -0.71 -4.13 16.62
N ARG A 160 0.58 -4.51 16.67
CA ARG A 160 1.39 -4.37 17.89
C ARG A 160 1.56 -2.93 18.37
N ILE A 161 1.66 -1.97 17.46
CA ILE A 161 1.74 -0.54 17.83
C ILE A 161 0.40 -0.08 18.44
N ALA A 162 -0.72 -0.52 17.87
CA ALA A 162 -2.05 -0.23 18.42
C ALA A 162 -2.27 -0.90 19.80
N ASP A 163 -1.83 -2.15 19.97
CA ASP A 163 -1.93 -2.88 21.23
C ASP A 163 -1.08 -2.23 22.34
N VAL A 164 0.13 -1.79 22.03
CA VAL A 164 1.02 -1.10 22.98
C VAL A 164 0.47 0.28 23.37
N GLN A 165 -0.27 0.96 22.48
CA GLN A 165 -0.94 2.22 22.84
C GLN A 165 -2.13 2.00 23.79
N MET A 166 -2.85 0.88 23.66
CA MET A 166 -3.94 0.54 24.58
C MET A 166 -3.44 0.24 25.99
N GLU A 167 -2.28 -0.42 26.15
CA GLU A 167 -1.70 -0.71 27.47
C GLU A 167 -1.14 0.53 28.18
N LEU A 168 -0.66 1.52 27.43
CA LEU A 168 -0.13 2.79 27.96
C LEU A 168 -1.23 3.72 28.52
N GLU A 169 -2.46 3.61 28.04
CA GLU A 169 -3.60 4.39 28.57
C GLU A 169 -4.19 3.79 29.86
N VAL A 170 -4.02 2.49 30.10
CA VAL A 170 -4.47 1.83 31.35
C VAL A 170 -3.62 2.21 32.57
N HIS A 171 -2.39 2.73 32.36
CA HIS A 171 -1.43 3.00 33.44
C HIS A 171 -1.06 4.48 33.61
N THR A 172 -1.87 5.42 33.12
CA THR A 172 -1.77 6.80 33.60
C THR A 172 -2.63 6.94 34.87
N PRO A 173 -2.04 7.00 36.08
CA PRO A 173 -2.83 7.35 37.25
C PRO A 173 -3.35 8.77 37.04
N SER A 174 -4.67 8.94 37.15
CA SER A 174 -5.27 10.25 37.37
C SER A 174 -4.57 10.88 38.56
N ALA A 175 -3.69 11.83 38.29
CA ALA A 175 -3.18 12.73 39.30
C ALA A 175 -4.34 13.64 39.72
N ILE A 176 -4.91 13.34 40.89
CA ILE A 176 -5.60 14.30 41.75
C ILE A 176 -4.77 14.39 43.03
#